data_AF-A0A944T0I3-F1
#
_entry.id   AF-A0A944T0I3-F1
#
_cell.length_a   1.000
_cell.length_b   1.000
_cell.length_c   1.000
_cell.angle_alpha   90.00
_cell.angle_beta   90.00
_cell.angle_gamma   90.00
#
_symmetry.space_group_name_H-M   'P 1'
#
loop_
_entity.id
_entity.type
_entity.pdbx_description
1 polymer ?
#
loop_
_entity_poly.entity_id
_entity_poly.type
_entity_poly.pdbx_seq_one_letter_code
_entity_poly.pdbx_strand_id
1 'polypeptide(L)'
;MSNKDFRVCHGKLYSYLETKDYGVIVFGCPPGIVKEFLRLKKPLPSKYIISSETFCDNLNNFDFEFIVYSYLFTRTPGSVVYAYCLPEQEKRFRNILNETLFGPRFDQLIESQSNKLLNEKCLNTQDKKNLRIFLRQNFAKNKTISILFDNLLQEHSSQPIISKELQKFIEEKLLSKKKNILNVGIKNLPQKLTKIYQQCAQLQKELDFFSLAKEKDRDSFISKIVKFYHMEKSNSVLINGLKNKRKKLKIQEVEPRIFKVFEGKVQRCTVNLNNIASKDKKNKPKQIQIPFFGVTFIGVGSGFSSNKENSS
;
A
#
# COMPACT_ATOMS: atom_id res chain seq x y z
N MET A 1 -22.73 36.29 1.08
CA MET A 1 -22.46 34.94 0.53
C MET A 1 -23.36 33.95 1.24
N SER A 2 -24.26 33.30 0.50
CA SER A 2 -25.33 32.48 1.08
C SER A 2 -24.82 31.09 1.49
N ASN A 3 -25.43 30.47 2.50
CA ASN A 3 -25.16 29.07 2.90
C ASN A 3 -25.38 28.04 1.77
N LYS A 4 -25.84 28.43 0.57
CA LYS A 4 -26.00 27.55 -0.59
C LYS A 4 -24.70 27.13 -1.26
N ASP A 5 -23.57 27.81 -0.98
CA ASP A 5 -22.28 27.54 -1.65
C ASP A 5 -21.50 26.35 -1.05
N PHE A 6 -21.93 25.86 0.13
CA PHE A 6 -21.31 24.76 0.86
C PHE A 6 -22.38 23.72 1.22
N ARG A 7 -22.39 22.58 0.53
CA ARG A 7 -23.33 21.49 0.80
C ARG A 7 -22.60 20.27 1.30
N VAL A 8 -22.89 19.86 2.53
CA VAL A 8 -22.39 18.60 3.09
C VAL A 8 -23.35 17.48 2.71
N CYS A 9 -22.80 16.40 2.17
CA CYS A 9 -23.51 15.17 1.86
C CYS A 9 -22.88 14.00 2.62
N HIS A 10 -23.71 13.10 3.13
CA HIS A 10 -23.27 11.96 3.94
C HIS A 10 -23.38 10.67 3.12
N GLY A 11 -22.28 9.91 3.05
CA GLY A 11 -22.24 8.55 2.55
C GLY A 11 -22.26 7.54 3.72
N LYS A 12 -22.06 6.25 3.43
CA LYS A 12 -22.15 5.19 4.45
C LYS A 12 -21.02 5.23 5.49
N LEU A 13 -19.82 5.69 5.13
CA LEU A 13 -18.64 5.78 6.02
C LEU A 13 -17.74 6.98 5.71
N TYR A 14 -18.25 7.92 4.91
CA TYR A 14 -17.57 9.15 4.54
C TYR A 14 -18.59 10.27 4.45
N SER A 15 -18.11 11.49 4.36
CA SER A 15 -18.91 12.63 3.93
C SER A 15 -18.17 13.34 2.82
N TYR A 16 -18.89 14.09 1.99
CA TYR A 16 -18.25 14.97 1.03
C TYR A 16 -18.90 16.34 1.06
N LEU A 17 -18.07 17.35 0.85
CA LEU A 17 -18.46 18.74 0.77
C LEU A 17 -18.43 19.15 -0.70
N GLU A 18 -19.60 19.49 -1.24
CA GLU A 18 -19.71 20.15 -2.53
C GLU A 18 -19.52 21.65 -2.34
N THR A 19 -18.54 22.21 -3.05
CA THR A 19 -18.30 23.65 -3.08
C THR A 19 -18.17 24.13 -4.52
N LYS A 20 -18.64 25.36 -4.78
CA LYS A 20 -18.48 25.99 -6.08
C LYS A 20 -17.01 26.36 -6.38
N ASP A 21 -16.29 26.83 -5.36
CA ASP A 21 -14.95 27.42 -5.54
C ASP A 21 -13.79 26.45 -5.27
N TYR A 22 -14.00 25.37 -4.52
CA TYR A 22 -12.93 24.41 -4.13
C TYR A 22 -13.16 23.00 -4.71
N GLY A 23 -14.29 22.78 -5.39
CA GLY A 23 -14.72 21.49 -5.93
C GLY A 23 -15.29 20.57 -4.84
N VAL A 24 -15.35 19.28 -5.15
CA VAL A 24 -15.80 18.25 -4.20
C VAL A 24 -14.62 17.80 -3.33
N ILE A 25 -14.81 17.85 -2.02
CA ILE A 25 -13.82 17.44 -1.01
C ILE A 25 -14.42 16.30 -0.20
N VAL A 26 -13.73 15.16 -0.15
CA VAL A 26 -14.18 13.97 0.59
C VAL A 26 -13.50 13.93 1.95
N PHE A 27 -14.24 13.54 2.98
CA PHE A 27 -13.77 13.30 4.34
C PHE A 27 -13.90 11.81 4.65
N GLY A 28 -12.77 11.13 4.84
CA GLY A 28 -12.68 9.68 4.91
C GLY A 28 -12.43 9.02 3.56
N CYS A 29 -12.11 7.72 3.57
CA CYS A 29 -11.81 6.95 2.35
C CYS A 29 -12.20 5.47 2.50
N PRO A 30 -13.50 5.16 2.68
CA PRO A 30 -13.92 3.79 2.95
C PRO A 30 -13.86 2.89 1.72
N PRO A 31 -13.75 1.56 1.96
CA PRO A 31 -13.93 0.57 0.91
C PRO A 31 -15.25 0.82 0.16
N GLY A 32 -15.21 0.80 -1.17
CA GLY A 32 -16.42 0.93 -2.00
C GLY A 32 -16.87 2.34 -2.34
N ILE A 33 -16.20 3.40 -1.86
CA ILE A 33 -16.51 4.79 -2.26
C ILE A 33 -16.53 4.98 -3.80
N VAL A 34 -15.64 4.28 -4.52
CA VAL A 34 -15.61 4.29 -5.99
C VAL A 34 -16.93 3.79 -6.58
N LYS A 35 -17.44 2.66 -6.07
CA LYS A 35 -18.71 2.07 -6.50
C LYS A 35 -19.89 3.01 -6.22
N GLU A 36 -19.85 3.72 -5.09
CA GLU A 36 -20.91 4.69 -4.75
C GLU A 36 -20.94 5.87 -5.72
N PHE A 37 -19.80 6.49 -6.03
CA PHE A 37 -19.76 7.61 -6.99
C PHE A 37 -20.17 7.18 -8.41
N LEU A 38 -19.78 5.97 -8.82
CA LEU A 38 -20.25 5.37 -10.08
C LEU A 38 -21.77 5.19 -10.09
N ARG A 39 -22.36 4.65 -9.02
CA ARG A 39 -23.82 4.49 -8.88
C ARG A 39 -24.55 5.84 -8.92
N LEU A 40 -23.97 6.86 -8.31
CA LEU A 40 -24.50 8.23 -8.32
C LEU A 40 -24.30 8.95 -9.66
N LYS A 41 -23.65 8.32 -10.66
CA LYS A 41 -23.25 8.93 -11.93
C LYS A 41 -22.47 10.24 -11.72
N LYS A 42 -21.71 10.34 -10.62
CA LYS A 42 -20.87 11.48 -10.29
C LYS A 42 -19.40 11.15 -10.56
N PRO A 43 -18.60 12.13 -11.00
CA PRO A 43 -17.16 11.92 -11.08
C PRO A 43 -16.60 11.63 -9.67
N LEU A 44 -15.73 10.63 -9.57
CA LEU A 44 -14.92 10.41 -8.38
C LEU A 44 -14.15 11.70 -8.04
N PRO A 45 -14.24 12.24 -6.81
CA PRO A 45 -13.54 13.46 -6.38
C PRO A 45 -12.04 13.24 -6.28
N SER A 46 -11.24 14.31 -6.37
CA SER A 46 -9.77 14.21 -6.32
C SER A 46 -9.17 14.63 -4.99
N LYS A 47 -9.96 15.21 -4.07
CA LYS A 47 -9.47 15.73 -2.78
C LYS A 47 -10.02 14.90 -1.63
N TYR A 48 -9.12 14.34 -0.82
CA TYR A 48 -9.46 13.45 0.30
C TYR A 48 -8.80 13.94 1.59
N ILE A 49 -9.62 14.31 2.56
CA ILE A 49 -9.22 14.62 3.94
C ILE A 49 -9.21 13.33 4.73
N ILE A 50 -8.04 12.99 5.25
CA ILE A 50 -7.81 11.79 6.04
C ILE A 50 -7.84 12.17 7.52
N SER A 51 -8.75 11.55 8.27
CA SER A 51 -8.83 11.66 9.73
C SER A 51 -7.55 11.17 10.38
N SER A 52 -7.14 11.79 11.49
CA SER A 52 -6.06 11.29 12.34
C SER A 52 -6.28 9.83 12.76
N GLU A 53 -7.54 9.44 13.00
CA GLU A 53 -7.95 8.06 13.24
C GLU A 53 -8.61 7.46 11.99
N THR A 54 -7.99 6.42 11.43
CA THR A 54 -8.51 5.67 10.27
C THR A 54 -9.30 4.42 10.65
N PHE A 55 -9.18 3.98 11.91
CA PHE A 55 -9.94 2.84 12.45
C PHE A 55 -11.22 3.33 13.11
N CYS A 56 -12.31 2.56 12.94
CA CYS A 56 -13.57 2.76 13.65
C CYS A 56 -14.05 1.40 14.13
N ASP A 57 -14.34 1.25 15.42
CA ASP A 57 -14.81 -0.01 16.02
C ASP A 57 -13.92 -1.23 15.67
N ASN A 58 -12.60 -1.04 15.70
CA ASN A 58 -11.57 -2.02 15.31
C ASN A 58 -11.59 -2.45 13.82
N LEU A 59 -12.39 -1.79 12.97
CA LEU A 59 -12.38 -1.99 11.53
C LEU A 59 -11.58 -0.88 10.84
N ASN A 60 -10.68 -1.28 9.94
CA ASN A 60 -10.02 -0.33 9.05
C ASN A 60 -11.00 0.05 7.94
N ASN A 61 -11.68 1.19 8.07
CA ASN A 61 -12.58 1.72 7.05
C ASN A 61 -11.83 2.66 6.11
N PHE A 62 -10.59 2.31 5.77
CA PHE A 62 -9.69 3.17 5.03
C PHE A 62 -8.88 2.38 4.00
N ASP A 63 -9.24 2.59 2.74
CA ASP A 63 -8.74 1.89 1.55
C ASP A 63 -8.34 2.93 0.49
N PHE A 64 -7.23 3.63 0.73
CA PHE A 64 -6.80 4.74 -0.12
C PHE A 64 -6.24 4.30 -1.47
N GLU A 65 -5.61 3.12 -1.50
CA GLU A 65 -5.00 2.56 -2.69
C GLU A 65 -6.01 2.32 -3.82
N PHE A 66 -7.25 1.94 -3.50
CA PHE A 66 -8.31 1.78 -4.50
C PHE A 66 -8.71 3.09 -5.19
N ILE A 67 -8.66 4.22 -4.47
CA ILE A 67 -8.85 5.54 -5.08
C ILE A 67 -7.72 5.80 -6.08
N VAL A 68 -6.48 5.56 -5.67
CA VAL A 68 -5.30 5.80 -6.50
C VAL A 68 -5.35 4.95 -7.76
N TYR A 69 -5.68 3.65 -7.66
CA TYR A 69 -5.83 2.79 -8.85
C TYR A 69 -6.94 3.26 -9.76
N SER A 70 -8.09 3.63 -9.20
CA SER A 70 -9.22 4.12 -9.99
C SER A 70 -8.82 5.36 -10.78
N TYR A 71 -8.07 6.28 -10.17
CA TYR A 71 -7.52 7.43 -10.87
C TYR A 71 -6.51 7.05 -11.94
N LEU A 72 -5.58 6.15 -11.62
CA LEU A 72 -4.52 5.72 -12.52
C LEU A 72 -5.05 5.04 -13.79
N PHE A 73 -6.07 4.19 -13.66
CA PHE A 73 -6.55 3.33 -14.74
C PHE A 73 -7.82 3.84 -15.45
N THR A 74 -8.60 4.74 -14.85
CA THR A 74 -9.88 5.19 -15.43
C THR A 74 -9.92 6.68 -15.80
N ARG A 75 -8.98 7.49 -15.31
CA ARG A 75 -8.97 8.94 -15.58
C ARG A 75 -7.95 9.29 -16.66
N THR A 76 -8.09 10.49 -17.22
CA THR A 76 -7.15 11.02 -18.20
C THR A 76 -5.72 11.00 -17.63
N PRO A 77 -4.72 10.60 -18.42
CA PRO A 77 -3.32 10.63 -18.01
C PRO A 77 -2.95 11.98 -17.38
N GLY A 78 -2.23 11.96 -16.26
CA GLY A 78 -1.87 13.16 -15.50
C GLY A 78 -2.91 13.61 -14.46
N SER A 79 -4.01 12.87 -14.28
CA SER A 79 -4.92 13.08 -13.16
C SER A 79 -4.24 12.78 -11.83
N VAL A 80 -4.50 13.62 -10.83
CA VAL A 80 -3.81 13.58 -9.53
C VAL A 80 -4.82 13.48 -8.38
N VAL A 81 -4.53 12.62 -7.42
CA VAL A 81 -5.22 12.53 -6.14
C VAL A 81 -4.53 13.43 -5.13
N TYR A 82 -5.28 14.25 -4.41
CA TYR A 82 -4.81 15.14 -3.35
C TYR A 82 -5.21 14.53 -2.02
N ALA A 83 -4.23 14.06 -1.25
CA ALA A 83 -4.42 13.49 0.07
C ALA A 83 -3.97 14.49 1.13
N TYR A 84 -4.88 14.84 2.04
CA TYR A 84 -4.60 15.73 3.16
C TYR A 84 -4.55 14.89 4.44
N CYS A 85 -3.36 14.68 4.98
CA CYS A 85 -3.11 13.66 6.00
C CYS A 85 -2.01 14.08 6.98
N LEU A 86 -1.78 13.28 8.02
CA LEU A 86 -0.61 13.43 8.89
C LEU A 86 0.68 12.94 8.20
N PRO A 87 1.86 13.45 8.57
CA PRO A 87 3.13 13.00 8.01
C PRO A 87 3.37 11.48 8.17
N GLU A 88 2.99 10.90 9.32
CA GLU A 88 3.12 9.45 9.54
C GLU A 88 2.15 8.62 8.69
N GLN A 89 0.99 9.19 8.35
CA GLN A 89 0.04 8.55 7.45
C GLN A 89 0.59 8.52 6.02
N GLU A 90 1.24 9.58 5.54
CA GLU A 90 1.91 9.55 4.24
C GLU A 90 2.94 8.42 4.16
N LYS A 91 3.80 8.25 5.17
CA LYS A 91 4.78 7.15 5.19
C LYS A 91 4.09 5.79 5.02
N ARG A 92 2.99 5.56 5.75
CA ARG A 92 2.19 4.34 5.64
C ARG A 92 1.58 4.18 4.24
N PHE A 93 1.01 5.24 3.67
CA PHE A 93 0.40 5.19 2.34
C PHE A 93 1.44 4.94 1.25
N ARG A 94 2.62 5.54 1.36
CA ARG A 94 3.73 5.25 0.45
C ARG A 94 4.17 3.80 0.54
N ASN A 95 4.26 3.22 1.73
CA ASN A 95 4.60 1.81 1.88
C ASN A 95 3.57 0.91 1.22
N ILE A 96 2.27 1.14 1.48
CA ILE A 96 1.18 0.39 0.85
C ILE A 96 1.26 0.52 -0.67
N LEU A 97 1.30 1.74 -1.20
CA LEU A 97 1.36 1.98 -2.65
C LEU A 97 2.64 1.42 -3.28
N ASN A 98 3.77 1.43 -2.58
CA ASN A 98 5.02 0.84 -3.07
C ASN A 98 4.89 -0.67 -3.26
N GLU A 99 4.23 -1.35 -2.33
CA GLU A 99 4.03 -2.80 -2.37
C GLU A 99 2.95 -3.17 -3.39
N THR A 100 1.85 -2.44 -3.41
CA THR A 100 0.69 -2.83 -4.22
C THR A 100 0.78 -2.43 -5.69
N LEU A 101 1.48 -1.34 -6.04
CA LEU A 101 1.67 -0.92 -7.44
C LEU A 101 2.86 -1.59 -8.11
N PHE A 102 3.90 -1.94 -7.34
CA PHE A 102 5.18 -2.38 -7.91
C PHE A 102 5.64 -3.74 -7.37
N GLY A 103 4.88 -4.35 -6.47
CA GLY A 103 5.27 -5.58 -5.80
C GLY A 103 6.31 -5.38 -4.69
N PRO A 104 6.58 -6.46 -3.92
CA PRO A 104 7.59 -6.46 -2.88
C PRO A 104 8.98 -6.21 -3.47
N ARG A 105 9.88 -5.65 -2.65
CA ARG A 105 11.30 -5.55 -2.96
C ARG A 105 11.96 -6.92 -2.84
N PHE A 106 13.12 -7.08 -3.48
CA PHE A 106 13.83 -8.34 -3.49
C PHE A 106 14.24 -8.83 -2.09
N ASP A 107 14.58 -7.93 -1.16
CA ASP A 107 14.87 -8.32 0.22
C ASP A 107 13.63 -8.84 0.98
N GLN A 108 12.46 -8.27 0.71
CA GLN A 108 11.17 -8.76 1.24
C GLN A 108 10.80 -10.13 0.66
N LEU A 109 11.05 -10.37 -0.64
CA LEU A 109 10.84 -11.69 -1.27
C LEU A 109 11.71 -12.76 -0.63
N ILE A 110 13.02 -12.48 -0.48
CA ILE A 110 13.97 -13.41 0.13
C ILE A 110 13.58 -13.73 1.57
N GLU A 111 13.23 -12.71 2.37
CA GLU A 111 12.81 -12.91 3.77
C GLU A 111 11.54 -13.75 3.87
N SER A 112 10.53 -13.43 3.05
CA SER A 112 9.25 -14.16 3.01
C SER A 112 9.43 -15.62 2.61
N GLN A 113 10.14 -15.89 1.52
CA GLN A 113 10.40 -17.27 1.07
C GLN A 113 11.30 -18.04 2.03
N SER A 114 12.16 -17.35 2.77
CA SER A 114 12.99 -17.95 3.82
C SER A 114 12.24 -18.21 5.11
N ASN A 115 10.95 -17.86 5.24
CA ASN A 115 10.24 -17.97 6.52
C ASN A 115 10.20 -19.42 7.07
N LYS A 116 10.08 -20.43 6.20
CA LYS A 116 10.17 -21.84 6.62
C LYS A 116 11.56 -22.17 7.19
N LEU A 117 12.60 -21.69 6.53
CA LEU A 117 14.00 -21.86 6.96
C LEU A 117 14.24 -21.15 8.30
N LEU A 118 13.78 -19.92 8.44
CA LEU A 118 13.94 -19.08 9.63
C LEU A 118 13.18 -19.59 10.87
N ASN A 119 12.24 -20.53 10.68
CA ASN A 119 11.45 -21.13 11.74
C ASN A 119 11.79 -22.61 11.98
N GLU A 120 12.89 -23.12 11.44
CA GLU A 120 13.35 -24.46 11.79
C GLU A 120 13.65 -24.58 13.29
N LYS A 121 13.31 -25.74 13.87
CA LYS A 121 13.41 -25.99 15.32
C LYS A 121 14.84 -25.94 15.86
N CYS A 122 15.84 -26.16 15.00
CA CYS A 122 17.25 -26.09 15.37
C CYS A 122 17.74 -24.65 15.58
N LEU A 123 16.99 -23.63 15.16
CA LEU A 123 17.37 -22.23 15.28
C LEU A 123 16.93 -21.63 16.62
N ASN A 124 17.89 -21.21 17.44
CA ASN A 124 17.60 -20.33 18.57
C ASN A 124 17.39 -18.87 18.10
N THR A 125 16.95 -17.98 19.00
CA THR A 125 16.67 -16.56 18.67
C THR A 125 17.85 -15.84 18.04
N GLN A 126 19.08 -16.11 18.49
CA GLN A 126 20.29 -15.49 17.96
C GLN A 126 20.63 -16.03 16.57
N ASP A 127 20.48 -17.34 16.34
CA ASP A 127 20.72 -17.97 15.05
C ASP A 127 19.72 -17.48 14.00
N LYS A 128 18.44 -17.32 14.37
CA LYS A 128 17.42 -16.69 13.50
C LYS A 128 17.84 -15.29 13.09
N LYS A 129 18.31 -14.48 14.03
CA LYS A 129 18.78 -13.11 13.76
C LYS A 129 20.00 -13.12 12.84
N ASN A 130 20.99 -13.98 13.11
CA ASN A 130 22.18 -14.14 12.30
C ASN A 130 21.85 -14.57 10.86
N LEU A 131 20.93 -15.54 10.71
CA LEU A 131 20.49 -16.04 9.41
C LEU A 131 19.72 -14.97 8.61
N ARG A 132 18.84 -14.19 9.25
CA ARG A 132 18.18 -13.04 8.59
C ARG A 132 19.19 -12.02 8.08
N ILE A 133 20.17 -11.64 8.91
CA ILE A 133 21.23 -10.71 8.50
C ILE A 133 22.03 -11.28 7.33
N PHE A 134 22.39 -12.56 7.40
CA PHE A 134 23.11 -13.25 6.34
C PHE A 134 22.34 -13.22 5.02
N LEU A 135 21.06 -13.59 5.01
CA LEU A 135 20.19 -13.56 3.83
C LEU A 135 20.12 -12.15 3.22
N ARG A 136 19.87 -11.13 4.06
CA ARG A 136 19.73 -9.74 3.59
C ARG A 136 21.02 -9.21 2.97
N GLN A 137 22.18 -9.53 3.54
CA GLN A 137 23.46 -9.01 3.08
C GLN A 137 24.03 -9.80 1.89
N ASN A 138 23.91 -11.14 1.91
CA ASN A 138 24.63 -12.01 0.99
C ASN A 138 23.77 -12.54 -0.17
N PHE A 139 22.43 -12.42 -0.06
CA PHE A 139 21.51 -12.79 -1.13
C PHE A 139 20.84 -11.54 -1.70
N ALA A 140 20.09 -10.80 -0.88
CA ALA A 140 19.29 -9.69 -1.38
C ALA A 140 20.11 -8.52 -1.95
N LYS A 141 21.29 -8.23 -1.38
CA LYS A 141 22.16 -7.12 -1.81
C LYS A 141 23.37 -7.56 -2.64
N ASN A 142 23.49 -8.85 -2.95
CA ASN A 142 24.66 -9.39 -3.61
C ASN A 142 24.52 -9.30 -5.13
N LYS A 143 25.24 -8.34 -5.72
CA LYS A 143 25.25 -8.13 -7.18
C LYS A 143 25.87 -9.29 -7.94
N THR A 144 26.84 -10.00 -7.37
CA THR A 144 27.56 -11.06 -8.07
C THR A 144 26.66 -12.25 -8.37
N ILE A 145 25.86 -12.70 -7.40
CA ILE A 145 24.89 -13.79 -7.62
C ILE A 145 23.75 -13.34 -8.58
N SER A 146 23.37 -12.05 -8.52
CA SER A 146 22.40 -11.48 -9.47
C SER A 146 22.92 -11.47 -10.89
N ILE A 147 24.18 -11.06 -11.11
CA ILE A 147 24.82 -11.06 -12.42
C ILE A 147 24.98 -12.50 -12.92
N LEU A 148 25.39 -13.43 -12.05
CA LEU A 148 25.46 -14.85 -12.40
C LEU A 148 24.11 -15.37 -12.90
N PHE A 149 23.03 -15.10 -12.17
CA PHE A 149 21.69 -15.51 -12.56
C PHE A 149 21.27 -14.88 -13.89
N ASP A 150 21.53 -13.59 -14.09
CA ASP A 150 21.19 -12.88 -15.32
C ASP A 150 21.95 -13.43 -16.54
N ASN A 151 23.25 -13.73 -16.39
CA ASN A 151 24.06 -14.33 -17.45
C ASN A 151 23.54 -15.72 -17.83
N LEU A 152 23.21 -16.56 -16.84
CA LEU A 152 22.67 -17.90 -17.09
C LEU A 152 21.33 -17.84 -17.84
N LEU A 153 20.49 -16.83 -17.55
CA LEU A 153 19.25 -16.60 -18.31
C LEU A 153 19.53 -16.15 -19.75
N GLN A 154 20.51 -15.26 -19.97
CA GLN A 154 20.91 -14.80 -21.30
C GLN A 154 21.48 -15.94 -22.16
N GLU A 155 22.19 -16.88 -21.54
CA GLU A 155 22.73 -18.07 -22.19
C GLU A 155 21.65 -19.14 -22.46
N HIS A 156 20.38 -18.87 -22.14
CA HIS A 156 19.28 -19.82 -22.24
C HIS A 156 19.56 -21.14 -21.50
N SER A 157 20.30 -21.08 -20.38
CA SER A 157 20.62 -22.24 -19.57
C SER A 157 19.36 -22.94 -19.06
N SER A 158 19.36 -24.27 -19.04
CA SER A 158 18.26 -25.05 -18.48
C SER A 158 18.18 -24.91 -16.96
N GLN A 159 17.00 -25.12 -16.37
CA GLN A 159 16.78 -25.01 -14.92
C GLN A 159 17.75 -25.87 -14.08
N PRO A 160 18.11 -27.11 -14.47
CA PRO A 160 19.12 -27.88 -13.75
C PRO A 160 20.51 -27.23 -13.73
N ILE A 161 20.94 -26.64 -14.85
CA ILE A 161 22.22 -25.94 -14.97
C ILE A 161 22.22 -24.71 -14.06
N ILE A 162 21.15 -23.91 -14.12
CA ILE A 162 20.99 -22.73 -13.26
C ILE A 162 21.09 -23.11 -11.78
N SER A 163 20.37 -24.15 -11.37
CA SER A 163 20.37 -24.60 -9.98
C SER A 163 21.77 -25.06 -9.53
N LYS A 164 22.46 -25.82 -10.38
CA LYS A 164 23.82 -26.32 -10.09
C LYS A 164 24.83 -25.19 -9.92
N GLU A 165 24.86 -24.23 -10.85
CA GLU A 165 25.80 -23.10 -10.80
C GLU A 165 25.51 -22.16 -9.63
N LEU A 166 24.23 -21.87 -9.35
CA LEU A 166 23.84 -21.09 -8.16
C LEU A 166 24.23 -21.80 -6.87
N GLN A 167 23.99 -23.11 -6.76
CA GLN A 167 24.36 -23.89 -5.58
C GLN A 167 25.88 -23.85 -5.36
N LYS A 168 26.65 -24.09 -6.41
CA LYS A 168 28.12 -24.01 -6.35
C LYS A 168 28.59 -22.65 -5.86
N PHE A 169 28.02 -21.56 -6.41
CA PHE A 169 28.33 -20.21 -5.96
C PHE A 169 27.99 -19.99 -4.48
N ILE A 170 26.82 -20.44 -4.03
CA ILE A 170 26.36 -20.30 -2.64
C ILE A 170 27.30 -21.04 -1.69
N GLU A 171 27.67 -22.29 -2.01
CA GLU A 171 28.57 -23.10 -1.20
C GLU A 171 29.97 -22.49 -1.12
N GLU A 172 30.57 -22.22 -2.27
CA GLU A 172 31.97 -21.81 -2.37
C GLU A 172 32.22 -20.36 -1.97
N LYS A 173 31.28 -19.45 -2.26
CA LYS A 173 31.50 -18.00 -2.08
C LYS A 173 30.76 -17.40 -0.90
N LEU A 174 29.58 -17.92 -0.54
CA LEU A 174 28.75 -17.34 0.52
C LEU A 174 28.85 -18.11 1.84
N LEU A 175 28.72 -19.43 1.79
CA LEU A 175 28.68 -20.28 2.99
C LEU A 175 30.08 -20.62 3.52
N SER A 176 31.06 -20.89 2.65
CA SER A 176 32.44 -21.21 3.04
C SER A 176 33.07 -20.18 4.01
N LYS A 177 32.64 -18.92 3.91
CA LYS A 177 33.11 -17.80 4.76
C LYS A 177 32.32 -17.61 6.05
N LYS A 178 31.28 -18.41 6.31
CA LYS A 178 30.31 -18.22 7.40
C LYS A 178 30.06 -19.50 8.20
N LYS A 179 31.08 -19.92 8.96
CA LYS A 179 31.03 -21.09 9.87
C LYS A 179 29.84 -21.05 10.84
N ASN A 180 29.49 -19.86 11.31
CA ASN A 180 28.37 -19.64 12.21
C ASN A 180 26.99 -19.96 11.60
N ILE A 181 26.85 -19.94 10.27
CA ILE A 181 25.62 -20.32 9.56
C ILE A 181 25.61 -21.81 9.22
N LEU A 182 26.79 -22.37 8.90
CA LEU A 182 26.93 -23.80 8.58
C LEU A 182 26.67 -24.70 9.80
N ASN A 183 27.08 -24.27 11.00
CA ASN A 183 26.99 -25.07 12.23
C ASN A 183 25.59 -25.15 12.84
N VAL A 184 24.58 -24.53 12.20
CA VAL A 184 23.22 -24.36 12.74
C VAL A 184 22.36 -25.63 12.58
N GLY A 185 22.91 -26.68 11.97
CA GLY A 185 22.27 -28.00 11.89
C GLY A 185 21.11 -28.09 10.87
N ILE A 186 20.95 -27.09 10.01
CA ILE A 186 19.95 -27.12 8.94
C ILE A 186 20.42 -28.11 7.85
N LYS A 187 19.65 -29.19 7.67
CA LYS A 187 19.93 -30.18 6.61
C LYS A 187 19.72 -29.57 5.22
N ASN A 188 20.63 -29.89 4.30
CA ASN A 188 20.59 -29.47 2.89
C ASN A 188 20.44 -27.95 2.72
N LEU A 189 21.12 -27.17 3.59
CA LEU A 189 21.05 -25.72 3.59
C LEU A 189 21.42 -25.11 2.23
N PRO A 190 22.50 -25.52 1.53
CA PRO A 190 22.83 -24.97 0.22
C PRO A 190 21.71 -25.18 -0.81
N GLN A 191 21.14 -26.39 -0.88
CA GLN A 191 20.04 -26.68 -1.81
C GLN A 191 18.80 -25.84 -1.49
N LYS A 192 18.46 -25.70 -0.20
CA LYS A 192 17.34 -24.85 0.24
C LYS A 192 17.54 -23.39 -0.14
N LEU A 193 18.72 -22.83 0.13
CA LEU A 193 19.07 -21.44 -0.21
C LEU A 193 19.07 -21.21 -1.72
N THR A 194 19.57 -22.16 -2.50
CA THR A 194 19.55 -22.12 -3.96
C THR A 194 18.13 -22.02 -4.48
N LYS A 195 17.24 -22.90 -4.02
CA LYS A 195 15.83 -22.91 -4.40
C LYS A 195 15.14 -21.59 -4.04
N ILE A 196 15.35 -21.10 -2.83
CA ILE A 196 14.80 -19.81 -2.37
C ILE A 196 15.25 -18.67 -3.28
N TYR A 197 16.56 -18.56 -3.53
CA TYR A 197 17.11 -17.49 -4.36
C TYR A 197 16.58 -17.55 -5.79
N GLN A 198 16.63 -18.73 -6.41
CA GLN A 198 16.16 -18.95 -7.78
C GLN A 198 14.69 -18.55 -7.93
N GLN A 199 13.82 -18.98 -7.01
CA GLN A 199 12.40 -18.60 -7.02
C GLN A 199 12.21 -17.10 -6.87
N CYS A 200 12.91 -16.47 -5.92
CA CYS A 200 12.81 -15.02 -5.73
C CYS A 200 13.32 -14.24 -6.95
N ALA A 201 14.43 -14.69 -7.56
CA ALA A 201 15.05 -14.02 -8.70
C ALA A 201 14.16 -14.11 -9.95
N GLN A 202 13.53 -15.26 -10.18
CA GLN A 202 12.53 -15.44 -11.25
C GLN A 202 11.32 -14.52 -11.03
N LEU A 203 10.73 -14.54 -9.83
CA LEU A 203 9.61 -13.67 -9.49
C LEU A 203 9.97 -12.18 -9.63
N GLN A 204 11.18 -11.78 -9.25
CA GLN A 204 11.63 -10.40 -9.41
C GLN A 204 11.68 -9.99 -10.89
N LYS A 205 12.12 -10.87 -11.80
CA LYS A 205 12.12 -10.57 -13.25
C LYS A 205 10.71 -10.41 -13.79
N GLU A 206 9.77 -11.25 -13.36
CA GLU A 206 8.36 -11.12 -13.73
C GLU A 206 7.77 -9.80 -13.22
N LEU A 207 8.01 -9.46 -11.95
CA LEU A 207 7.56 -8.20 -11.37
C LEU A 207 8.17 -6.99 -12.09
N ASP A 208 9.46 -7.02 -12.38
CA ASP A 208 10.15 -5.94 -13.09
C ASP A 208 9.61 -5.74 -14.50
N PHE A 209 9.19 -6.82 -15.18
CA PHE A 209 8.58 -6.75 -16.50
C PHE A 209 7.23 -6.01 -16.50
N PHE A 210 6.40 -6.21 -15.47
CA PHE A 210 5.10 -5.54 -15.34
C PHE A 210 5.16 -4.23 -14.54
N SER A 211 6.33 -3.84 -14.05
CA SER A 211 6.45 -2.70 -13.14
C SER A 211 6.21 -1.37 -13.83
N LEU A 212 5.37 -0.52 -13.23
CA LEU A 212 5.07 0.83 -13.74
C LEU A 212 6.25 1.80 -13.57
N ALA A 213 7.22 1.48 -12.71
CA ALA A 213 8.43 2.27 -12.50
C ALA A 213 9.56 1.41 -11.94
N LYS A 214 10.81 1.76 -12.27
CA LYS A 214 11.99 1.15 -11.65
C LYS A 214 12.00 1.41 -10.15
N GLU A 215 12.61 0.52 -9.37
CA GLU A 215 12.63 0.61 -7.90
C GLU A 215 13.09 1.97 -7.37
N LYS A 216 14.14 2.55 -7.97
CA LYS A 216 14.68 3.87 -7.62
C LYS A 216 13.72 5.04 -7.90
N ASP A 217 12.75 4.83 -8.79
CA ASP A 217 11.83 5.85 -9.27
C ASP A 217 10.41 5.70 -8.68
N ARG A 218 10.15 4.66 -7.85
CA ARG A 218 8.81 4.35 -7.30
C ARG A 218 8.21 5.53 -6.53
N ASP A 219 8.96 6.18 -5.64
CA ASP A 219 8.45 7.32 -4.86
C ASP A 219 8.21 8.57 -5.71
N SER A 220 9.01 8.74 -6.77
CA SER A 220 8.79 9.78 -7.76
C SER A 220 7.50 9.53 -8.54
N PHE A 221 7.27 8.27 -8.95
CA PHE A 221 6.02 7.86 -9.59
C PHE A 221 4.80 8.09 -8.69
N ILE A 222 4.84 7.64 -7.43
CA ILE A 222 3.77 7.87 -6.45
C ILE A 222 3.50 9.37 -6.31
N SER A 223 4.54 10.20 -6.25
CA SER A 223 4.40 11.67 -6.12
C SER A 223 3.86 12.36 -7.38
N LYS A 224 3.84 11.68 -8.54
CA LYS A 224 3.17 12.16 -9.75
C LYS A 224 1.67 11.91 -9.70
N ILE A 225 1.24 10.78 -9.13
CA ILE A 225 -0.17 10.36 -9.10
C ILE A 225 -0.91 10.78 -7.82
N VAL A 226 -0.18 10.98 -6.72
CA VAL A 226 -0.71 11.48 -5.44
C VAL A 226 0.11 12.67 -4.94
N LYS A 227 -0.59 13.74 -4.55
CA LYS A 227 -0.02 14.90 -3.85
C LYS A 227 -0.45 14.86 -2.39
N PHE A 228 0.51 14.67 -1.52
CA PHE A 228 0.30 14.69 -0.07
C PHE A 228 0.45 16.13 0.46
N TYR A 229 -0.51 16.54 1.28
CA TYR A 229 -0.50 17.80 2.00
C TYR A 229 -0.62 17.48 3.49
N HIS A 230 0.33 17.96 4.28
CA HIS A 230 0.35 17.66 5.71
C HIS A 230 -0.60 18.56 6.47
N MET A 231 -1.32 17.97 7.42
CA MET A 231 -1.98 18.73 8.46
C MET A 231 -0.91 19.31 9.40
N GLU A 232 -1.00 20.61 9.68
CA GLU A 232 -0.08 21.30 10.58
C GLU A 232 -0.32 20.91 12.05
N LYS A 233 0.50 21.41 12.99
CA LYS A 233 0.38 21.14 14.44
C LYS A 233 -1.02 21.38 15.04
N SER A 234 -1.87 22.15 14.36
CA SER A 234 -3.26 22.42 14.74
C SER A 234 -4.28 21.44 14.14
N ASN A 235 -3.83 20.31 13.59
CA ASN A 235 -4.61 19.37 12.79
C ASN A 235 -5.43 20.07 11.70
N SER A 236 -4.82 21.05 11.04
CA SER A 236 -5.49 21.84 10.02
C SER A 236 -4.71 21.92 8.73
N VAL A 237 -5.44 22.14 7.64
CA VAL A 237 -4.89 22.25 6.30
C VAL A 237 -5.63 23.31 5.48
N LEU A 238 -4.93 23.88 4.51
CA LEU A 238 -5.46 24.91 3.61
C LEU A 238 -5.65 24.35 2.21
N ILE A 239 -6.84 24.56 1.65
CA ILE A 239 -7.18 24.22 0.28
C ILE A 239 -7.38 25.52 -0.49
N ASN A 240 -6.63 25.67 -1.59
CA ASN A 240 -6.75 26.83 -2.46
C ASN A 240 -7.96 26.69 -3.38
N GLY A 241 -8.61 27.81 -3.71
CA GLY A 241 -9.68 27.87 -4.69
C GLY A 241 -9.22 27.43 -6.09
N LEU A 242 -10.11 26.79 -6.84
CA LEU A 242 -9.85 26.25 -8.17
C LEU A 242 -9.52 27.37 -9.18
N LYS A 243 -10.31 28.45 -9.19
CA LYS A 243 -10.13 29.60 -10.09
C LYS A 243 -9.28 30.70 -9.48
N ASN A 244 -9.50 31.01 -8.20
CA ASN A 244 -8.79 32.07 -7.49
C ASN A 244 -7.95 31.48 -6.35
N LYS A 245 -6.63 31.40 -6.56
CA LYS A 245 -5.68 30.87 -5.57
C LYS A 245 -5.56 31.73 -4.30
N ARG A 246 -6.06 32.98 -4.30
CA ARG A 246 -6.12 33.82 -3.09
C ARG A 246 -7.22 33.37 -2.13
N LYS A 247 -8.26 32.70 -2.63
CA LYS A 247 -9.29 32.10 -1.78
C LYS A 247 -8.72 30.83 -1.13
N LYS A 248 -8.86 30.75 0.19
CA LYS A 248 -8.37 29.62 1.00
C LYS A 248 -9.49 29.09 1.88
N LEU A 249 -9.66 27.77 1.83
CA LEU A 249 -10.52 27.03 2.73
C LEU A 249 -9.65 26.35 3.78
N LYS A 250 -9.85 26.69 5.05
CA LYS A 250 -9.19 26.01 6.16
C LYS A 250 -10.08 24.87 6.64
N ILE A 251 -9.54 23.67 6.66
CA ILE A 251 -10.17 22.49 7.26
C ILE A 251 -9.38 22.16 8.51
N GLN A 252 -10.07 22.05 9.65
CA GLN A 252 -9.46 21.72 10.93
C GLN A 252 -10.18 20.53 11.55
N GLU A 253 -9.43 19.47 11.86
CA GLU A 253 -9.92 18.38 12.70
C GLU A 253 -9.84 18.82 14.17
N VAL A 254 -11.00 19.00 14.80
CA VAL A 254 -11.09 19.44 16.22
C VAL A 254 -11.12 18.28 17.19
N GLU A 255 -11.71 17.17 16.74
CA GLU A 255 -11.73 15.86 17.39
C GLU A 255 -11.58 14.82 16.28
N PRO A 256 -11.07 13.61 16.58
CA PRO A 256 -10.98 12.56 15.58
C PRO A 256 -12.29 12.43 14.80
N ARG A 257 -12.18 12.58 13.47
CA ARG A 257 -13.29 12.47 12.51
C ARG A 257 -14.34 13.57 12.57
N ILE A 258 -14.09 14.67 13.30
CA ILE A 258 -14.93 15.88 13.32
C ILE A 258 -14.14 17.06 12.78
N PHE A 259 -14.57 17.56 11.63
CA PHE A 259 -13.90 18.63 10.89
C PHE A 259 -14.73 19.90 10.88
N LYS A 260 -14.12 21.02 11.28
CA LYS A 260 -14.66 22.36 11.06
C LYS A 260 -14.06 22.96 9.80
N VAL A 261 -14.92 23.54 8.96
CA VAL A 261 -14.54 24.13 7.68
C VAL A 261 -14.73 25.64 7.75
N PHE A 262 -13.66 26.39 7.48
CA PHE A 262 -13.63 27.85 7.55
C PHE A 262 -13.22 28.46 6.22
N GLU A 263 -13.87 29.55 5.85
CA GLU A 263 -13.43 30.42 4.76
C GLU A 263 -13.13 31.81 5.36
N GLY A 264 -11.85 32.19 5.39
CA GLY A 264 -11.39 33.33 6.18
C GLY A 264 -11.65 33.11 7.68
N LYS A 265 -12.35 34.03 8.33
CA LYS A 265 -12.74 33.93 9.75
C LYS A 265 -14.10 33.27 9.98
N VAL A 266 -14.83 32.94 8.92
CA VAL A 266 -16.22 32.44 9.00
C VAL A 266 -16.22 30.91 8.96
N GLN A 267 -16.81 30.28 9.97
CA GLN A 267 -17.12 28.84 9.93
C GLN A 267 -18.29 28.62 8.97
N ARG A 268 -18.06 27.80 7.94
CA ARG A 268 -19.07 27.49 6.90
C ARG A 268 -19.89 26.26 7.25
N CYS A 269 -19.24 25.21 7.75
CA CYS A 269 -19.92 23.96 8.13
C CYS A 269 -19.06 23.12 9.07
N THR A 270 -19.69 22.10 9.65
CA THR A 270 -19.03 21.03 10.41
C THR A 270 -19.34 19.70 9.74
N VAL A 271 -18.32 18.87 9.54
CA VAL A 271 -18.44 17.51 9.00
C VAL A 271 -18.11 16.54 10.12
N ASN A 272 -19.07 15.72 10.53
CA ASN A 272 -18.91 14.74 11.61
C ASN A 272 -19.11 13.32 11.03
N LEU A 273 -18.04 12.52 10.99
CA LEU A 273 -18.12 11.13 10.52
C LEU A 273 -18.55 10.13 11.61
N ASN A 274 -18.52 10.53 12.88
CA ASN A 274 -18.93 9.66 14.02
C ASN A 274 -20.45 9.44 14.04
N ASN A 275 -21.24 10.41 13.58
CA ASN A 275 -22.70 10.28 13.44
C ASN A 275 -23.13 9.19 12.46
N ILE A 276 -22.21 8.71 11.63
CA ILE A 276 -22.46 7.70 10.61
C ILE A 276 -22.17 6.30 11.14
N ALA A 277 -21.10 6.14 11.94
CA ALA A 277 -20.71 4.85 12.52
C ALA A 277 -21.72 4.31 13.55
N SER A 278 -22.43 5.19 14.28
CA SER A 278 -23.33 4.79 15.35
C SER A 278 -24.62 4.08 14.89
N LYS A 279 -24.97 4.14 13.59
CA LYS A 279 -26.21 3.53 13.07
C LYS A 279 -26.12 2.03 12.79
N ASP A 280 -24.92 1.46 12.63
CA ASP A 280 -24.72 0.05 12.28
C ASP A 280 -24.43 -0.84 13.52
N LYS A 281 -24.86 -0.43 14.73
CA LYS A 281 -24.80 -1.28 15.95
C LYS A 281 -25.79 -2.45 15.91
N LYS A 282 -25.60 -3.39 14.98
CA LYS A 282 -26.16 -4.75 15.07
C LYS A 282 -25.10 -5.76 14.64
N ASN A 283 -24.32 -6.17 15.65
CA ASN A 283 -23.70 -7.49 15.87
C ASN A 283 -22.29 -7.29 16.43
N LYS A 284 -22.06 -7.78 17.66
CA LYS A 284 -20.71 -7.94 18.19
C LYS A 284 -19.93 -8.81 17.18
N PRO A 285 -18.82 -8.33 16.61
CA PRO A 285 -18.03 -9.17 15.73
C PRO A 285 -17.51 -10.36 16.54
N LYS A 286 -17.79 -11.58 16.06
CA LYS A 286 -17.14 -12.78 16.60
C LYS A 286 -15.63 -12.59 16.43
N GLN A 287 -14.88 -12.97 17.46
CA GLN A 287 -13.42 -12.90 17.45
C GLN A 287 -12.90 -13.58 16.18
N ILE A 288 -12.23 -12.82 15.32
CA ILE A 288 -11.64 -13.35 14.08
C ILE A 288 -10.54 -14.31 14.51
N GLN A 289 -10.74 -15.61 14.31
CA GLN A 289 -9.66 -16.58 14.42
C GLN A 289 -8.73 -16.33 13.23
N ILE A 290 -7.46 -16.07 13.54
CA ILE A 290 -6.42 -15.88 12.54
C ILE A 290 -6.33 -17.20 11.75
N PRO A 291 -6.63 -17.21 10.43
CA PRO A 291 -6.50 -18.42 9.66
C PRO A 291 -5.04 -18.89 9.67
N PHE A 292 -4.84 -20.19 9.83
CA PHE A 292 -3.53 -20.84 9.79
C PHE A 292 -3.01 -20.86 8.34
N PHE A 293 -2.61 -19.68 7.84
CA PHE A 293 -2.01 -19.36 6.54
C PHE A 293 -2.83 -19.65 5.26
N GLY A 294 -2.96 -18.59 4.47
CA GLY A 294 -3.40 -18.59 3.07
C GLY A 294 -3.39 -17.16 2.56
N VAL A 295 -2.29 -16.75 1.91
CA VAL A 295 -2.23 -15.50 1.17
C VAL A 295 -3.13 -15.67 -0.06
N THR A 296 -4.33 -15.10 -0.03
CA THR A 296 -5.11 -14.90 -1.25
C THR A 296 -4.71 -13.57 -1.87
N PHE A 297 -3.54 -13.52 -2.52
CA PHE A 297 -3.32 -12.58 -3.61
C PHE A 297 -3.71 -13.27 -4.91
N ILE A 298 -5.02 -13.36 -5.14
CA ILE A 298 -5.61 -13.33 -6.47
C ILE A 298 -6.81 -12.42 -6.30
N GLY A 299 -6.84 -11.32 -7.06
CA GLY A 299 -7.99 -10.45 -7.11
C GLY A 299 -9.24 -11.26 -7.44
N VAL A 300 -10.18 -11.30 -6.51
CA VAL A 300 -11.60 -11.33 -6.86
C VAL A 300 -12.16 -9.97 -6.51
N GLY A 301 -11.70 -8.97 -7.27
CA GLY A 301 -12.65 -7.96 -7.69
C GLY A 301 -13.80 -8.73 -8.31
N SER A 302 -15.01 -8.58 -7.75
CA SER A 302 -16.23 -8.97 -8.43
C SER A 302 -16.07 -8.51 -9.87
N GLY A 303 -15.93 -9.48 -10.79
CA GLY A 303 -15.68 -9.18 -12.19
C GLY A 303 -16.70 -8.15 -12.66
N PHE A 304 -16.27 -7.25 -13.55
CA PHE A 304 -17.22 -6.44 -14.31
C PHE A 304 -18.02 -7.39 -15.21
N SER A 305 -19.03 -8.04 -14.64
CA SER A 305 -20.10 -8.70 -15.39
C SER A 305 -20.83 -7.60 -16.15
N SER A 306 -20.93 -7.77 -17.47
CA SER A 306 -21.77 -6.93 -18.32
C SER A 306 -23.23 -6.88 -17.85
N ASN A 307 -23.65 -7.84 -17.01
CA ASN A 307 -25.04 -8.05 -16.61
C ASN A 307 -25.38 -7.63 -15.17
N LYS A 308 -24.57 -6.79 -14.50
CA LYS A 308 -24.95 -6.09 -13.24
C LYS A 308 -25.59 -6.95 -12.13
N GLU A 309 -25.34 -8.25 -12.07
CA GLU A 309 -25.71 -9.07 -10.93
C GLU A 309 -24.45 -9.41 -10.14
N ASN A 310 -24.49 -9.12 -8.84
CA ASN A 310 -23.37 -9.37 -7.95
C ASN A 310 -23.16 -10.89 -7.85
N SER A 311 -21.96 -11.35 -8.18
CA SER A 311 -21.53 -12.71 -7.87
C SER A 311 -21.41 -12.82 -6.34
N SER A 312 -22.32 -13.61 -5.75
CA SER A 312 -22.27 -14.02 -4.34
C SER A 312 -21.14 -15.02 -4.12
#